data_AF-A0A2E8JZW6-F1
#
_entry.id   AF-A0A2E8JZW6-F1
#
_cell.length_a   1.000
_cell.length_b   1.000
_cell.length_c   1.000
_cell.angle_alpha   90.00
_cell.angle_beta   90.00
_cell.angle_gamma   90.00
#
_symmetry.space_group_name_H-M   'P 1'
#
loop_
_entity.id
_entity.type
_entity.pdbx_description
1 polymer ?
#
loop_
_entity_poly.entity_id
_entity_poly.type
_entity_poly.pdbx_seq_one_letter_code
_entity_poly.pdbx_strand_id
1 'polypeptide(L)'
;LLVRHVEAPVVAGAAQHPQRFDGSGYPRLAEGAFRPRQGRDIHVFARIVMVADHFDRRRAAHPEETRLETLLWMAQSERRGWFDPGILRALPTAAPPFPPGTIVTLSNGPRAVVLRAGRTAPMRPTVQILRRQGEGERVDLEANPDLFVARHDGHEVPAPDTVEKVLQEPGIKAA
;
A
#
# COMPACT_ATOMS: atom_id res chain seq x y z
N LEU A 1 11.60 11.79 -30.43
CA LEU A 1 11.57 13.27 -30.43
C LEU A 1 11.23 13.90 -29.06
N LEU A 2 10.87 13.14 -28.01
CA LEU A 2 10.47 13.69 -26.68
C LEU A 2 11.60 13.80 -25.64
N VAL A 3 12.84 13.40 -25.95
CA VAL A 3 13.90 13.22 -24.92
C VAL A 3 14.79 14.45 -24.73
N ARG A 4 14.62 15.52 -25.51
CA ARG A 4 15.57 16.66 -25.49
C ARG A 4 15.27 17.76 -24.46
N HIS A 5 14.10 17.74 -23.82
CA HIS A 5 13.66 18.79 -22.87
C HIS A 5 13.02 18.22 -21.60
N VAL A 6 13.20 16.94 -21.32
CA VAL A 6 12.64 16.26 -20.17
C VAL A 6 13.77 15.86 -19.24
N GLU A 7 13.66 16.27 -17.97
CA GLU A 7 14.62 15.94 -16.92
C GLU A 7 14.88 14.43 -16.86
N ALA A 8 16.15 14.04 -16.76
CA ALA A 8 16.56 12.62 -16.80
C ALA A 8 15.80 11.71 -15.81
N PRO A 9 15.44 12.15 -14.59
CA PRO A 9 14.63 11.35 -13.67
C PRO A 9 13.21 11.04 -14.19
N VAL A 10 12.60 11.94 -14.95
CA VAL A 10 11.26 11.73 -15.55
C VAL A 10 11.35 10.71 -16.68
N VAL A 11 12.37 10.81 -17.52
CA VAL A 11 12.66 9.81 -18.57
C VAL A 11 12.89 8.43 -17.94
N ALA A 12 13.67 8.37 -16.84
CA ALA A 12 13.92 7.12 -16.13
C ALA A 12 12.63 6.54 -15.52
N GLY A 13 11.78 7.38 -14.92
CA GLY A 13 10.47 6.97 -14.43
C GLY A 13 9.62 6.30 -15.51
N ALA A 14 9.46 6.96 -16.65
CA ALA A 14 8.67 6.42 -17.76
C ALA A 14 9.28 5.14 -18.36
N ALA A 15 10.59 5.11 -18.60
CA ALA A 15 11.24 4.02 -19.32
C ALA A 15 11.52 2.78 -18.46
N GLN A 16 11.68 2.95 -17.14
CA GLN A 16 12.09 1.86 -16.24
C GLN A 16 10.96 1.35 -15.34
N HIS A 17 9.79 2.01 -15.25
CA HIS A 17 8.69 1.52 -14.40
C HIS A 17 8.18 0.10 -14.69
N PRO A 18 8.31 -0.48 -15.91
CA PRO A 18 7.93 -1.88 -16.13
C PRO A 18 8.98 -2.89 -15.66
N GLN A 19 10.16 -2.42 -15.21
CA GLN A 19 11.17 -3.26 -14.57
C GLN A 19 10.70 -3.64 -13.16
N ARG A 20 11.01 -4.86 -12.74
CA ARG A 20 10.73 -5.37 -11.39
C ARG A 20 11.99 -5.36 -10.55
N PHE A 21 11.85 -5.25 -9.24
CA PHE A 21 12.98 -5.12 -8.31
C PHE A 21 13.89 -6.37 -8.32
N ASP A 22 13.37 -7.54 -8.64
CA ASP A 22 14.10 -8.80 -8.83
C ASP A 22 14.69 -9.01 -10.24
N GLY A 23 14.49 -8.05 -11.15
CA GLY A 23 14.93 -8.14 -12.55
C GLY A 23 14.00 -8.92 -13.47
N SER A 24 12.89 -9.48 -12.97
CA SER A 24 11.96 -10.28 -13.78
C SER A 24 11.03 -9.45 -14.70
N GLY A 25 11.14 -8.11 -14.65
CA GLY A 25 10.35 -7.16 -15.45
C GLY A 25 10.72 -7.13 -16.94
N TYR A 26 10.26 -6.10 -17.65
CA TYR A 26 10.46 -5.99 -19.11
C TYR A 26 10.83 -4.57 -19.58
N PRO A 27 11.48 -4.40 -20.74
CA PRO A 27 12.01 -5.45 -21.63
C PRO A 27 13.23 -6.16 -21.00
N ARG A 28 13.33 -7.49 -21.21
CA ARG A 28 14.44 -8.31 -20.68
C ARG A 28 15.70 -8.22 -21.53
N LEU A 29 15.57 -7.94 -22.83
CA LEU A 29 16.60 -7.50 -23.78
C LEU A 29 15.98 -7.43 -25.19
N ALA A 30 16.36 -6.40 -25.94
CA ALA A 30 16.62 -6.49 -27.37
C ALA A 30 18.03 -5.91 -27.55
N GLU A 31 18.84 -6.51 -28.43
CA GLU A 31 20.23 -6.12 -28.65
C GLU A 31 20.37 -4.59 -28.86
N GLY A 32 21.26 -3.96 -28.09
CA GLY A 32 21.79 -2.63 -28.39
C GLY A 32 21.16 -1.40 -27.75
N ALA A 33 19.99 -1.45 -27.07
CA ALA A 33 19.34 -0.20 -26.63
C ALA A 33 18.95 -0.08 -25.13
N PHE A 34 18.78 -1.18 -24.38
CA PHE A 34 18.36 -1.08 -22.97
C PHE A 34 18.98 -2.19 -22.12
N ARG A 35 19.82 -1.82 -21.14
CA ARG A 35 20.31 -2.78 -20.14
C ARG A 35 19.17 -3.05 -19.14
N PRO A 36 18.78 -4.31 -18.89
CA PRO A 36 17.84 -4.63 -17.83
C PRO A 36 18.40 -4.12 -16.50
N ARG A 37 17.53 -3.54 -15.66
CA ARG A 37 17.89 -2.97 -14.37
C ARG A 37 17.13 -3.71 -13.28
N GLN A 38 17.80 -3.93 -12.16
CA GLN A 38 17.23 -4.63 -11.00
C GLN A 38 17.61 -3.91 -9.71
N GLY A 39 16.86 -4.17 -8.65
CA GLY A 39 17.13 -3.62 -7.33
C GLY A 39 17.26 -2.10 -7.34
N ARG A 40 18.39 -1.62 -6.79
CA ARG A 40 18.69 -0.18 -6.68
C ARG A 40 19.26 0.42 -7.96
N ASP A 41 19.54 -0.38 -8.99
CA ASP A 41 19.95 0.13 -10.30
C ASP A 41 18.77 0.73 -11.06
N ILE A 42 17.53 0.36 -10.69
CA ILE A 42 16.30 0.99 -11.16
C ILE A 42 16.18 2.36 -10.47
N HIS A 43 15.99 3.42 -11.25
CA HIS A 43 15.83 4.77 -10.72
C HIS A 43 14.70 4.82 -9.69
N VAL A 44 14.89 5.56 -8.59
CA VAL A 44 13.91 5.59 -7.48
C VAL A 44 12.51 5.97 -7.94
N PHE A 45 12.37 6.95 -8.84
CA PHE A 45 11.06 7.31 -9.40
C PHE A 45 10.40 6.18 -10.18
N ALA A 46 11.14 5.37 -10.93
CA ALA A 46 10.56 4.20 -11.60
C ALA A 46 10.06 3.15 -10.60
N ARG A 47 10.80 2.94 -9.50
CA ARG A 47 10.37 2.04 -8.42
C ARG A 47 9.12 2.56 -7.69
N ILE A 48 9.01 3.88 -7.48
CA ILE A 48 7.80 4.52 -6.92
C ILE A 48 6.61 4.37 -7.88
N VAL A 49 6.80 4.73 -9.16
CA VAL A 49 5.76 4.63 -10.19
C VAL A 49 5.28 3.19 -10.33
N MET A 50 6.17 2.21 -10.33
CA MET A 50 5.80 0.79 -10.39
C MET A 50 4.86 0.37 -9.25
N VAL A 51 5.17 0.77 -8.01
CA VAL A 51 4.33 0.46 -6.84
C VAL A 51 2.97 1.16 -6.95
N ALA A 52 2.96 2.45 -7.28
CA ALA A 52 1.74 3.22 -7.44
C ALA A 52 0.84 2.70 -8.59
N ASP A 53 1.44 2.39 -9.74
CA ASP A 53 0.73 1.87 -10.92
C ASP A 53 0.09 0.50 -10.63
N HIS A 54 0.81 -0.41 -9.98
CA HIS A 54 0.24 -1.71 -9.61
C HIS A 54 -0.91 -1.59 -8.59
N PHE A 55 -0.77 -0.70 -7.61
CA PHE A 55 -1.83 -0.43 -6.65
C PHE A 55 -3.08 0.13 -7.35
N ASP A 56 -2.90 1.17 -8.17
CA ASP A 56 -4.00 1.83 -8.87
C ASP A 56 -4.69 0.91 -9.89
N ARG A 57 -3.91 0.16 -10.69
CA ARG A 57 -4.49 -0.81 -11.65
C ARG A 57 -5.27 -1.92 -10.94
N ARG A 58 -4.80 -2.43 -9.79
CA ARG A 58 -5.54 -3.43 -9.01
C ARG A 58 -6.85 -2.83 -8.51
N ARG A 59 -6.80 -1.63 -7.92
CA ARG A 59 -7.99 -0.89 -7.45
C ARG A 59 -9.01 -0.63 -8.56
N ALA A 60 -8.55 -0.27 -9.75
CA ALA A 60 -9.41 -0.02 -10.90
C ALA A 60 -10.06 -1.31 -11.42
N ALA A 61 -9.33 -2.43 -11.41
CA ALA A 61 -9.83 -3.73 -11.84
C ALA A 61 -10.74 -4.41 -10.79
N HIS A 62 -10.60 -4.04 -9.51
CA HIS A 62 -11.31 -4.63 -8.37
C HIS A 62 -11.92 -3.54 -7.49
N PRO A 63 -12.93 -2.81 -7.98
CA PRO A 63 -13.55 -1.71 -7.25
C PRO A 63 -14.20 -2.15 -5.93
N GLU A 64 -14.54 -3.43 -5.80
CA GLU A 64 -15.08 -4.06 -4.59
C GLU A 64 -14.06 -4.27 -3.48
N GLU A 65 -12.76 -4.35 -3.80
CA GLU A 65 -11.73 -4.54 -2.78
C GLU A 65 -11.56 -3.28 -1.94
N THR A 66 -11.10 -3.45 -0.71
CA THR A 66 -10.61 -2.40 0.17
C THR A 66 -9.15 -2.06 -0.16
N ARG A 67 -8.66 -0.89 0.28
CA ARG A 67 -7.25 -0.53 0.09
C ARG A 67 -6.33 -1.51 0.81
N LEU A 68 -6.77 -2.01 1.96
CA LEU A 68 -6.07 -3.03 2.73
C LEU A 68 -5.91 -4.33 1.93
N GLU A 69 -6.98 -4.82 1.31
CA GLU A 69 -6.91 -6.04 0.49
C GLU A 69 -5.93 -5.88 -0.68
N THR A 70 -5.95 -4.74 -1.35
CA THR A 70 -4.95 -4.44 -2.40
C THR A 70 -3.52 -4.43 -1.83
N LEU A 71 -3.28 -3.82 -0.66
CA LEU A 71 -1.96 -3.81 -0.02
C LEU A 71 -1.50 -5.23 0.33
N LEU A 72 -2.37 -6.04 0.92
CA LEU A 72 -2.09 -7.43 1.27
C LEU A 72 -1.83 -8.28 0.02
N TRP A 73 -2.62 -8.08 -1.04
CA TRP A 73 -2.41 -8.71 -2.34
C TRP A 73 -1.03 -8.39 -2.92
N MET A 74 -0.57 -7.14 -2.83
CA MET A 74 0.77 -6.75 -3.29
C MET A 74 1.89 -7.42 -2.47
N ALA A 75 1.65 -7.73 -1.20
CA ALA A 75 2.61 -8.37 -0.30
C ALA A 75 2.64 -9.91 -0.38
N GLN A 76 1.74 -10.54 -1.17
CA GLN A 76 1.68 -11.99 -1.34
C GLN A 76 2.95 -12.58 -1.97
N SER A 77 3.22 -13.85 -1.66
CA SER A 77 4.44 -14.57 -2.04
C SER A 77 4.70 -14.67 -3.55
N GLU A 78 3.64 -14.68 -4.34
CA GLU A 78 3.62 -14.75 -5.80
C GLU A 78 4.23 -13.51 -6.46
N ARG A 79 4.27 -12.40 -5.71
CA ARG A 79 4.83 -11.10 -6.12
C ARG A 79 6.11 -10.76 -5.37
N ARG A 80 6.69 -11.76 -4.68
CA ARG A 80 7.96 -11.60 -3.97
C ARG A 80 9.02 -11.04 -4.91
N GLY A 81 9.70 -9.98 -4.45
CA GLY A 81 10.77 -9.35 -5.22
C GLY A 81 10.29 -8.47 -6.38
N TRP A 82 8.99 -8.33 -6.63
CA TRP A 82 8.54 -7.40 -7.67
C TRP A 82 8.76 -5.95 -7.24
N PHE A 83 8.39 -5.62 -6.01
CA PHE A 83 8.41 -4.26 -5.51
C PHE A 83 9.68 -3.97 -4.69
N ASP A 84 10.14 -2.72 -4.71
CA ASP A 84 11.11 -2.25 -3.72
C ASP A 84 10.49 -2.36 -2.32
N PRO A 85 11.10 -3.11 -1.38
CA PRO A 85 10.51 -3.33 -0.06
C PRO A 85 10.39 -2.06 0.77
N GLY A 86 11.29 -1.08 0.60
CA GLY A 86 11.19 0.21 1.28
C GLY A 86 9.99 1.04 0.81
N ILE A 87 9.73 1.02 -0.50
CA ILE A 87 8.63 1.76 -1.11
C ILE A 87 7.29 1.07 -0.81
N LEU A 88 7.23 -0.26 -0.93
CA LEU A 88 6.01 -1.01 -0.57
C LEU A 88 5.61 -0.79 0.89
N ARG A 89 6.59 -0.78 1.83
CA ARG A 89 6.34 -0.44 3.24
C ARG A 89 5.85 0.98 3.46
N ALA A 90 6.26 1.93 2.63
CA ALA A 90 5.83 3.32 2.74
C ALA A 90 4.47 3.59 2.08
N LEU A 91 3.99 2.70 1.20
CA LEU A 91 2.73 2.86 0.47
C LEU A 91 1.53 3.11 1.39
N PRO A 92 1.33 2.41 2.53
CA PRO A 92 0.21 2.68 3.43
C PRO A 92 0.23 4.07 4.06
N THR A 93 1.38 4.75 4.11
CA THR A 93 1.45 6.16 4.55
C THR A 93 0.87 7.11 3.49
N ALA A 94 1.05 6.81 2.21
CA ALA A 94 0.53 7.60 1.09
C ALA A 94 -0.91 7.22 0.71
N ALA A 95 -1.24 5.93 0.79
CA ALA A 95 -2.53 5.34 0.49
C ALA A 95 -3.04 4.56 1.71
N PRO A 96 -3.56 5.26 2.74
CA PRO A 96 -3.94 4.62 4.00
C PRO A 96 -5.01 3.53 3.79
N PRO A 97 -4.91 2.39 4.51
CA PRO A 97 -5.90 1.33 4.47
C PRO A 97 -7.32 1.83 4.77
N PHE A 98 -7.43 2.78 5.69
CA PHE A 98 -8.67 3.43 6.11
C PHE A 98 -8.57 4.95 5.88
N PRO A 99 -8.98 5.46 4.71
CA PRO A 99 -9.04 6.91 4.47
C PRO A 99 -10.08 7.59 5.36
N PRO A 100 -9.96 8.92 5.58
CA PRO A 100 -11.02 9.71 6.21
C PRO A 100 -12.38 9.48 5.56
N GLY A 101 -13.43 9.34 6.37
CA GLY A 101 -14.78 9.04 5.93
C GLY A 101 -15.12 7.54 5.88
N THR A 102 -14.14 6.64 5.98
CA THR A 102 -14.40 5.19 6.03
C THR A 102 -15.18 4.83 7.29
N ILE A 103 -16.21 3.99 7.15
CA ILE A 103 -16.95 3.41 8.30
C ILE A 103 -16.35 2.04 8.63
N VAL A 104 -15.95 1.88 9.88
CA VAL A 104 -15.33 0.67 10.41
C VAL A 104 -16.09 0.12 11.60
N THR A 105 -15.87 -1.15 11.91
CA THR A 105 -16.25 -1.75 13.20
C THR A 105 -15.00 -1.99 14.02
N LEU A 106 -14.99 -1.51 15.25
CA LEU A 106 -13.88 -1.67 16.18
C LEU A 106 -13.88 -3.06 16.82
N SER A 107 -12.74 -3.48 17.36
CA SER A 107 -12.55 -4.80 18.00
C SER A 107 -13.48 -5.06 19.19
N ASN A 108 -13.98 -3.99 19.83
CA ASN A 108 -14.97 -4.07 20.91
C ASN A 108 -16.43 -4.00 20.42
N GLY A 109 -16.69 -3.90 19.12
CA GLY A 109 -18.03 -3.98 18.51
C GLY A 109 -18.65 -2.69 17.95
N PRO A 110 -18.47 -1.49 18.56
CA PRO A 110 -19.00 -0.24 18.02
C PRO A 110 -18.54 0.07 16.59
N ARG A 111 -19.45 0.68 15.82
CA ARG A 111 -19.11 1.30 14.54
C ARG A 111 -18.52 2.68 14.77
N ALA A 112 -17.56 3.04 13.93
CA ALA A 112 -16.90 4.35 13.98
C ALA A 112 -16.63 4.86 12.56
N VAL A 113 -16.52 6.18 12.41
CA VAL A 113 -16.03 6.81 11.19
C VAL A 113 -14.58 7.22 11.37
N VAL A 114 -13.76 6.99 10.36
CA VAL A 114 -12.35 7.42 10.36
C VAL A 114 -12.29 8.92 10.14
N LEU A 115 -11.64 9.63 11.07
CA LEU A 115 -11.40 11.06 10.96
C LEU A 115 -10.07 11.36 10.28
N ARG A 116 -9.06 10.54 10.59
CA ARG A 116 -7.67 10.73 10.13
C ARG A 116 -6.94 9.40 10.11
N ALA A 117 -6.14 9.16 9.08
CA ALA A 117 -5.24 8.02 9.05
C ALA A 117 -4.20 8.07 10.18
N GLY A 118 -3.65 6.94 10.60
CA GLY A 118 -2.56 6.90 11.59
C GLY A 118 -1.34 7.69 11.12
N ARG A 119 -0.66 8.38 12.05
CA ARG A 119 0.55 9.17 11.76
C ARG A 119 1.75 8.27 11.55
N THR A 120 1.90 7.28 12.42
CA THR A 120 3.04 6.37 12.45
C THR A 120 2.62 4.93 12.24
N ALA A 121 1.35 4.60 12.51
CA ALA A 121 0.79 3.27 12.31
C ALA A 121 -0.46 3.36 11.40
N PRO A 122 -0.32 3.14 10.07
CA PRO A 122 -1.41 3.31 9.10
C PRO A 122 -2.68 2.47 9.38
N MET A 123 -2.53 1.36 10.12
CA MET A 123 -3.63 0.49 10.57
C MET A 123 -4.39 1.03 11.78
N ARG A 124 -3.91 2.10 12.42
CA ARG A 124 -4.44 2.67 13.66
C ARG A 124 -4.91 4.12 13.43
N PRO A 125 -6.02 4.33 12.70
CA PRO A 125 -6.56 5.66 12.47
C PRO A 125 -7.11 6.31 13.75
N THR A 126 -7.24 7.63 13.74
CA THR A 126 -8.13 8.33 14.68
C THR A 126 -9.56 8.20 14.18
N VAL A 127 -10.45 7.73 15.05
CA VAL A 127 -11.85 7.43 14.72
C VAL A 127 -12.82 8.19 15.61
N GLN A 128 -14.07 8.34 15.17
CA GLN A 128 -15.17 8.82 15.98
C GLN A 128 -16.27 7.77 16.03
N ILE A 129 -16.63 7.35 17.24
CA ILE A 129 -17.69 6.35 17.45
C ILE A 129 -19.01 6.90 16.92
N LEU A 130 -19.77 6.08 16.20
CA LEU A 130 -21.10 6.44 15.73
C LEU A 130 -22.10 6.15 16.85
N ARG A 131 -22.85 7.19 17.28
CA ARG A 131 -23.93 7.09 18.27
C ARG A 131 -25.27 7.45 17.62
N ARG A 132 -26.36 6.92 18.18
CA ARG A 132 -27.73 7.21 17.71
C ARG A 132 -28.13 8.67 17.95
N GLN A 133 -27.55 9.31 18.97
CA GLN A 133 -27.79 10.70 19.33
C GLN A 133 -26.47 11.35 19.75
N GLY A 134 -26.24 12.58 19.27
CA GLY A 134 -25.03 13.35 19.56
C GLY A 134 -23.77 12.84 18.87
N GLU A 135 -22.68 13.56 19.07
CA GLU A 135 -21.35 13.13 18.64
C GLU A 135 -20.84 12.02 19.56
N GLY A 136 -20.38 10.91 18.97
CA GLY A 136 -19.67 9.90 19.73
C GLY A 136 -18.24 10.32 20.05
N GLU A 137 -17.63 9.55 20.94
CA GLU A 137 -16.26 9.76 21.40
C GLU A 137 -15.25 9.65 20.27
N ARG A 138 -14.25 10.52 20.27
CA ARG A 138 -13.09 10.45 19.39
C ARG A 138 -12.01 9.63 20.06
N VAL A 139 -11.50 8.63 19.35
CA VAL A 139 -10.51 7.68 19.87
C VAL A 139 -9.31 7.64 18.94
N ASP A 140 -8.12 7.81 19.49
CA ASP A 140 -6.87 7.59 18.77
C ASP A 140 -6.43 6.13 18.95
N LEU A 141 -6.53 5.32 17.89
CA LEU A 141 -6.18 3.90 17.95
C LEU A 141 -4.66 3.67 18.05
N GLU A 142 -3.83 4.69 17.80
CA GLU A 142 -2.38 4.60 18.07
C GLU A 142 -2.10 4.64 19.58
N ALA A 143 -2.87 5.44 20.33
CA ALA A 143 -2.73 5.56 21.79
C ALA A 143 -3.44 4.44 22.58
N ASN A 144 -4.25 3.62 21.91
CA ASN A 144 -5.07 2.57 22.50
C ASN A 144 -4.77 1.21 21.84
N PRO A 145 -3.69 0.51 22.24
CA PRO A 145 -3.20 -0.68 21.53
C PRO A 145 -4.21 -1.82 21.45
N ASP A 146 -5.05 -1.99 22.48
CA ASP A 146 -6.08 -3.03 22.59
C ASP A 146 -7.29 -2.82 21.66
N LEU A 147 -7.44 -1.60 21.14
CA LEU A 147 -8.54 -1.23 20.27
C LEU A 147 -8.02 -1.07 18.83
N PHE A 148 -8.65 -1.78 17.90
CA PHE A 148 -8.26 -1.76 16.49
C PHE A 148 -9.47 -1.91 15.58
N VAL A 149 -9.28 -1.64 14.28
CA VAL A 149 -10.29 -1.89 13.26
C VAL A 149 -10.41 -3.39 13.06
N ALA A 150 -11.56 -3.97 13.39
CA ALA A 150 -11.83 -5.40 13.21
C ALA A 150 -12.58 -5.69 11.91
N ARG A 151 -13.37 -4.74 11.39
CA ARG A 151 -14.06 -4.89 10.10
C ARG A 151 -14.13 -3.59 9.32
N HIS A 152 -14.11 -3.70 7.99
CA HIS A 152 -14.24 -2.62 7.02
C HIS A 152 -15.03 -3.13 5.82
N ASP A 153 -16.09 -2.42 5.41
CA ASP A 153 -16.97 -2.78 4.27
C ASP A 153 -17.56 -4.20 4.32
N GLY A 154 -17.71 -4.76 5.52
CA GLY A 154 -18.22 -6.12 5.73
C GLY A 154 -17.12 -7.19 5.81
N HIS A 155 -15.90 -6.87 5.39
CA HIS A 155 -14.73 -7.73 5.42
C HIS A 155 -14.06 -7.71 6.79
N GLU A 156 -13.56 -8.85 7.23
CA GLU A 156 -12.70 -8.92 8.41
C GLU A 156 -11.35 -8.28 8.12
N VAL A 157 -10.88 -7.50 9.09
CA VAL A 157 -9.57 -6.85 9.05
C VAL A 157 -8.65 -7.64 9.98
N PRO A 158 -7.55 -8.21 9.46
CA PRO A 158 -6.56 -8.85 10.32
C PRO A 158 -6.00 -7.87 11.35
N ALA A 159 -5.58 -8.38 12.51
CA ALA A 159 -4.99 -7.55 13.56
C ALA A 159 -3.82 -6.68 13.00
N PRO A 160 -3.65 -5.44 13.49
CA PRO A 160 -2.63 -4.51 13.00
C PRO A 160 -1.24 -5.13 12.89
N ASP A 161 -0.79 -5.82 13.94
CA ASP A 161 0.54 -6.44 14.01
C ASP A 161 0.74 -7.52 12.93
N THR A 162 -0.32 -8.26 12.58
CA THR A 162 -0.30 -9.25 11.50
C THR A 162 -0.10 -8.56 10.15
N VAL A 163 -0.83 -7.47 9.89
CA VAL A 163 -0.70 -6.71 8.65
C VAL A 163 0.68 -6.06 8.56
N GLU A 164 1.15 -5.45 9.65
CA GLU A 164 2.47 -4.83 9.71
C GLU A 164 3.58 -5.85 9.43
N LYS A 165 3.49 -7.06 9.99
CA LYS A 165 4.43 -8.14 9.69
C LYS A 165 4.43 -8.53 8.22
N VAL A 166 3.25 -8.70 7.61
CA VAL A 166 3.11 -9.04 6.17
C VAL A 166 3.73 -7.96 5.29
N LEU A 167 3.54 -6.68 5.64
CA LEU A 167 4.10 -5.56 4.89
C LEU A 167 5.61 -5.37 5.16
N GLN A 168 6.12 -5.76 6.33
CA GLN A 168 7.53 -5.68 6.69
C GLN A 168 8.38 -6.75 6.01
N GLU A 169 7.83 -7.95 5.83
CA GLU A 169 8.48 -9.13 5.25
C GLU A 169 7.77 -9.61 3.97
N PRO A 170 7.66 -8.77 2.92
CA PRO A 170 6.97 -9.18 1.70
C PRO A 170 7.67 -10.39 1.06
N GLY A 171 6.95 -11.52 1.02
CA GLY A 171 7.39 -12.76 0.38
C GLY A 171 8.28 -13.71 1.20
N ILE A 172 8.20 -13.78 2.52
CA ILE A 172 8.73 -14.96 3.24
C ILE A 172 7.71 -16.10 3.16
N LYS A 173 8.10 -17.27 2.65
CA LYS A 173 7.32 -18.51 2.84
C LYS A 173 7.29 -18.81 4.34
N ALA A 174 6.10 -18.98 4.93
CA ALA A 174 6.01 -19.75 6.16
C ALA A 174 6.62 -21.13 5.85
N ALA A 175 7.64 -21.50 6.63
CA ALA A 175 8.27 -22.81 6.56
C ALA A 175 7.24 -23.93 6.80
#